data_AF-A0A1W9Q638-F1
#
_entry.id   AF-A0A1W9Q638-F1
#
_cell.length_a   1.000
_cell.length_b   1.000
_cell.length_c   1.000
_cell.angle_alpha   90.00
_cell.angle_beta   90.00
_cell.angle_gamma   90.00
#
_symmetry.space_group_name_H-M   'P 1'
#
loop_
_entity.id
_entity.type
_entity.pdbx_description
1 polymer ?
#
loop_
_entity_poly.entity_id
_entity_poly.type
_entity_poly.pdbx_seq_one_letter_code
_entity_poly.pdbx_strand_id
1 'polypeptide(L)'
;MMESTVNREPESGTSRGQGLEGIRLTVDPGICGFICLICAWKEDKAVRFDIRSDCGQIQKLARTLEPVTLKDLFVPLLRCHIFQCAETSRCHLGCPVPSSLVKAAEVVLGLALPKDVTIRILEKGCVGERIPLLEFRREPFMKPHG
;
A
#
# COMPACT_ATOMS: atom_id res chain seq x y z
N MET A 1 -19.65 -48.89 42.94
CA MET A 1 -18.22 -48.55 42.73
C MET A 1 -17.95 -48.72 41.26
N MET A 2 -17.93 -47.63 40.50
CA MET A 2 -17.43 -47.58 39.13
C MET A 2 -16.98 -46.14 38.92
N GLU A 3 -15.70 -46.03 38.61
CA GLU A 3 -14.89 -44.83 38.60
C GLU A 3 -15.38 -43.75 37.64
N SER A 4 -15.18 -42.52 38.11
CA SER A 4 -15.24 -41.25 37.41
C SER A 4 -14.35 -41.22 36.16
N THR A 5 -14.93 -40.96 34.98
CA THR A 5 -14.16 -40.46 33.84
C THR A 5 -14.48 -38.98 33.66
N VAL A 6 -13.60 -38.15 34.25
CA VAL A 6 -13.56 -36.70 34.06
C VAL A 6 -13.05 -36.44 32.64
N ASN A 7 -13.92 -35.92 31.76
CA ASN A 7 -13.47 -35.35 30.49
C ASN A 7 -12.89 -33.95 30.73
N ARG A 8 -11.56 -33.87 30.75
CA ARG A 8 -10.75 -32.67 30.47
C ARG A 8 -9.90 -33.05 29.25
N GLU A 9 -9.95 -32.33 28.14
CA GLU A 9 -9.16 -31.14 27.79
C GLU A 9 -9.40 -30.85 26.27
N PRO A 10 -8.93 -29.76 25.63
CA PRO A 10 -8.09 -28.68 26.15
C PRO A 10 -8.69 -27.27 25.94
N GLU A 11 -8.39 -26.40 26.90
CA GLU A 11 -8.42 -24.95 26.68
C GLU A 11 -7.26 -24.59 25.74
N SER A 12 -7.53 -24.60 24.43
CA SER A 12 -6.60 -24.00 23.47
C SER A 12 -6.81 -22.49 23.50
N GLY A 13 -6.12 -21.85 24.44
CA GLY A 13 -6.01 -20.40 24.53
C GLY A 13 -5.66 -19.81 23.17
N THR A 14 -6.61 -19.05 22.60
CA THR A 14 -6.27 -18.13 21.52
C THR A 14 -5.56 -16.96 22.18
N SER A 15 -4.24 -17.08 22.32
CA SER A 15 -3.39 -15.91 22.48
C SER A 15 -3.72 -14.98 21.32
N ARG A 16 -4.34 -13.84 21.63
CA ARG A 16 -4.48 -12.74 20.68
C ARG A 16 -3.07 -12.30 20.33
N GLY A 17 -2.54 -12.89 19.25
CA GLY A 17 -1.28 -12.49 18.65
C GLY A 17 -1.31 -10.99 18.44
N GLN A 18 -0.30 -10.32 18.97
CA GLN A 18 -0.07 -8.89 18.81
C GLN A 18 -0.21 -8.54 17.33
N GLY A 19 -1.20 -7.71 17.00
CA GLY A 19 -1.54 -7.38 15.62
C GLY A 19 -0.35 -6.75 14.93
N LEU A 20 0.05 -7.30 13.79
CA LEU A 20 1.01 -6.66 12.90
C LEU A 20 0.47 -5.26 12.57
N GLU A 21 1.17 -4.21 13.02
CA GLU A 21 0.87 -2.84 12.64
C GLU A 21 1.09 -2.71 11.13
N GLY A 22 -0.03 -2.64 10.40
CA GLY A 22 -0.05 -2.54 8.96
C GLY A 22 -1.03 -1.47 8.49
N ILE A 23 -0.87 -1.03 7.25
CA ILE A 23 -1.69 -0.02 6.62
C ILE A 23 -2.33 -0.57 5.35
N ARG A 24 -3.39 0.08 4.91
CA ARG A 24 -4.07 -0.23 3.65
C ARG A 24 -4.10 0.99 2.76
N LEU A 25 -3.82 0.79 1.48
CA LEU A 25 -3.94 1.80 0.45
C LEU A 25 -4.93 1.31 -0.61
N THR A 26 -5.72 2.24 -1.13
CA THR A 26 -6.47 2.06 -2.38
C THR A 26 -5.91 3.07 -3.37
N VAL A 27 -5.41 2.58 -4.50
CA VAL A 27 -4.76 3.40 -5.52
C VAL A 27 -5.66 3.42 -6.75
N ASP A 28 -6.14 4.61 -7.08
CA ASP A 28 -6.83 4.89 -8.34
C ASP A 28 -5.79 5.30 -9.40
N PRO A 29 -5.59 4.49 -10.46
CA PRO A 29 -4.62 4.81 -11.51
C PRO A 29 -5.17 5.78 -12.57
N GLY A 30 -6.41 6.24 -12.44
CA GLY A 30 -7.08 7.08 -13.43
C GLY A 30 -7.62 6.27 -14.61
N ILE A 31 -7.39 6.76 -15.83
CA ILE A 31 -8.11 6.33 -17.04
C ILE A 31 -8.04 4.83 -17.37
N CYS A 32 -7.01 4.10 -16.92
CA CYS A 32 -6.96 2.65 -17.16
C CYS A 32 -7.94 1.85 -16.28
N GLY A 33 -8.45 2.44 -15.19
CA GLY A 33 -9.50 1.87 -14.35
C GLY A 33 -9.10 0.68 -13.47
N PHE A 34 -7.87 0.17 -13.56
CA PHE A 34 -7.42 -0.99 -12.79
C PHE A 34 -7.02 -0.61 -11.35
N ILE A 35 -8.01 -0.36 -10.50
CA ILE A 35 -7.82 -0.08 -9.06
C ILE A 35 -6.86 -1.10 -8.44
N CYS A 36 -5.93 -0.62 -7.62
CA CYS A 36 -4.99 -1.46 -6.89
C CYS A 36 -5.21 -1.34 -5.39
N LEU A 37 -5.43 -2.47 -4.72
CA LEU A 37 -5.49 -2.57 -3.27
C LEU A 37 -4.14 -3.06 -2.75
N ILE A 38 -3.60 -2.38 -1.75
CA ILE A 38 -2.31 -2.72 -1.15
C ILE A 38 -2.50 -2.83 0.36
N CYS A 39 -2.11 -3.96 0.94
CA CYS A 39 -1.86 -4.06 2.38
C CYS A 39 -0.35 -4.11 2.59
N ALA A 40 0.18 -3.28 3.50
CA ALA A 40 1.59 -3.26 3.84
C ALA A 40 1.77 -3.39 5.35
N TRP A 41 2.72 -4.20 5.79
CA TRP A 41 3.00 -4.40 7.22
C TRP A 41 4.48 -4.63 7.45
N LYS A 42 4.92 -4.34 8.67
CA LYS A 42 6.30 -4.57 9.07
C LYS A 42 6.50 -6.03 9.45
N GLU A 43 7.50 -6.67 8.86
CA GLU A 43 7.98 -8.00 9.25
C GLU A 43 9.48 -7.86 9.54
N ASP A 44 9.87 -8.02 10.80
CA ASP A 44 11.22 -7.72 11.31
C ASP A 44 11.72 -6.30 10.99
N LYS A 45 12.63 -6.19 10.01
CA LYS A 45 13.27 -4.96 9.54
C LYS A 45 12.86 -4.59 8.11
N ALA A 46 11.89 -5.32 7.55
CA ALA A 46 11.41 -5.14 6.19
C ALA A 46 9.90 -4.89 6.17
N VAL A 47 9.41 -4.43 5.02
CA VAL A 47 8.00 -4.23 4.72
C VAL A 47 7.59 -5.28 3.72
N ARG A 48 6.52 -6.01 4.06
CA ARG A 48 5.85 -6.92 3.14
C ARG A 48 4.59 -6.29 2.58
N PHE A 49 4.21 -6.74 1.40
CA PHE A 49 3.05 -6.27 0.67
C PHE A 49 2.16 -7.42 0.24
N ASP A 50 0.85 -7.22 0.35
CA ASP A 50 -0.17 -7.93 -0.42
C ASP A 50 -0.76 -6.93 -1.43
N ILE A 51 -0.59 -7.20 -2.73
CA ILE A 51 -0.90 -6.27 -3.83
C ILE A 51 -1.92 -6.95 -4.74
N ARG A 52 -3.10 -6.35 -4.89
CA ARG A 52 -4.23 -6.90 -5.66
C ARG A 52 -4.72 -5.88 -6.69
N SER A 53 -4.72 -6.28 -7.96
CA SER A 53 -5.21 -5.48 -9.09
C SER A 53 -5.51 -6.38 -10.29
N ASP A 54 -6.43 -5.95 -11.15
CA ASP A 54 -6.71 -6.62 -12.43
C ASP A 54 -5.69 -6.26 -13.53
N CYS A 55 -4.79 -5.31 -13.28
CA CYS A 55 -3.72 -4.97 -14.21
C CYS A 55 -2.65 -6.07 -14.26
N GLY A 56 -2.48 -6.72 -15.42
CA GLY A 56 -1.50 -7.79 -15.61
C GLY A 56 -0.04 -7.39 -15.34
N GLN A 57 0.34 -6.11 -15.50
CA GLN A 57 1.67 -5.60 -15.15
C GLN A 57 1.85 -5.48 -13.63
N ILE A 58 0.82 -4.98 -12.92
CA ILE A 58 0.84 -4.88 -11.46
C ILE A 58 0.82 -6.26 -10.81
N GLN A 59 0.09 -7.23 -11.39
CA GLN A 59 0.14 -8.61 -10.92
C GLN A 59 1.52 -9.25 -11.08
N LYS A 60 2.27 -8.91 -12.15
CA LYS A 60 3.66 -9.36 -12.30
C LYS A 60 4.55 -8.74 -11.22
N LEU A 61 4.42 -7.43 -11.00
CA LEU A 61 5.15 -6.72 -9.95
C LEU A 61 4.86 -7.34 -8.58
N ALA A 62 3.60 -7.64 -8.28
CA ALA A 62 3.17 -8.25 -7.02
C ALA A 62 3.82 -9.61 -6.75
N ARG A 63 4.07 -10.40 -7.81
CA ARG A 63 4.74 -11.70 -7.69
C ARG A 63 6.25 -11.60 -7.53
N THR A 64 6.86 -10.54 -8.03
CA THR A 64 8.33 -10.39 -8.06
C THR A 64 8.87 -9.50 -6.94
N LEU A 65 8.03 -8.68 -6.31
CA LEU A 65 8.47 -7.74 -5.29
C LEU A 65 8.81 -8.49 -4.00
N GLU A 66 10.08 -8.44 -3.62
CA GLU A 66 10.56 -8.98 -2.34
C GLU A 66 10.36 -7.96 -1.20
N PRO A 67 10.48 -8.38 0.08
CA PRO A 67 10.34 -7.47 1.21
C PRO A 67 11.29 -6.27 1.11
N VAL A 68 10.75 -5.07 1.32
CA VAL A 68 11.47 -3.80 1.15
C VAL A 68 12.05 -3.36 2.48
N THR A 69 13.35 -3.10 2.52
CA THR A 69 14.04 -2.64 3.73
C THR A 69 14.20 -1.13 3.75
N LEU A 70 14.62 -0.60 4.91
CA LEU A 70 14.97 0.80 5.06
C LEU A 70 16.00 1.27 4.01
N LYS A 71 16.97 0.42 3.65
CA LYS A 71 18.04 0.78 2.71
C LYS A 71 17.50 1.02 1.30
N ASP A 72 16.45 0.29 0.91
CA ASP A 72 15.84 0.37 -0.42
C ASP A 72 15.09 1.70 -0.66
N LEU A 73 14.85 2.47 0.41
CA LEU A 73 14.22 3.79 0.36
C LEU A 73 15.23 4.94 0.30
N PHE A 74 16.51 4.71 0.67
CA PHE A 74 17.57 5.72 0.66
C PHE A 74 18.54 5.53 -0.52
N VAL A 75 17.99 5.23 -1.69
CA VAL A 75 18.75 5.06 -2.95
C VAL A 75 18.16 5.92 -4.07
N PRO A 76 18.94 6.24 -5.12
CA PRO A 76 18.40 6.88 -6.31
C PRO A 76 17.25 6.08 -6.92
N LEU A 77 16.31 6.77 -7.57
CA LEU A 77 15.09 6.17 -8.13
C LEU A 77 15.35 4.90 -8.97
N LEU A 78 16.32 4.95 -9.88
CA LEU A 78 16.65 3.81 -10.76
C LEU A 78 17.29 2.61 -10.03
N ARG A 79 17.69 2.80 -8.78
CA ARG A 79 18.26 1.76 -7.91
C ARG A 79 17.28 1.28 -6.86
N CYS A 80 16.10 1.89 -6.74
CA CYS A 80 15.07 1.47 -5.81
C CYS A 80 14.46 0.15 -6.29
N HIS A 81 14.45 -0.86 -5.42
CA HIS A 81 13.98 -2.21 -5.73
C HIS A 81 12.54 -2.21 -6.29
N ILE A 82 11.64 -1.44 -5.69
CA ILE A 82 10.25 -1.28 -6.15
C ILE A 82 10.19 -0.84 -7.62
N PHE A 83 10.99 0.16 -8.01
CA PHE A 83 11.00 0.66 -9.38
C PHE A 83 11.70 -0.28 -10.35
N GLN A 84 12.70 -1.05 -9.92
CA GLN A 84 13.32 -2.10 -10.73
C GLN A 84 12.35 -3.25 -11.03
N CYS A 85 11.54 -3.65 -10.04
CA CYS A 85 10.45 -4.61 -10.24
C CYS A 85 9.37 -4.04 -11.19
N ALA A 86 9.06 -2.76 -11.09
CA ALA A 86 8.10 -2.09 -11.98
C ALA A 86 8.59 -2.05 -13.43
N GLU A 87 9.86 -1.71 -13.64
CA GLU A 87 10.52 -1.76 -14.95
C GLU A 87 10.49 -3.17 -15.54
N THR A 88 10.93 -4.16 -14.76
CA THR A 88 10.93 -5.58 -15.17
C THR A 88 9.53 -6.09 -15.51
N SER A 89 8.52 -5.62 -14.78
CA SER A 89 7.10 -5.93 -15.02
C SER A 89 6.48 -5.13 -16.16
N ARG A 90 7.24 -4.20 -16.75
CA ARG A 90 6.85 -3.26 -17.79
C ARG A 90 5.65 -2.41 -17.42
N CYS A 91 5.60 -1.93 -16.17
CA CYS A 91 4.55 -1.01 -15.72
C CYS A 91 4.53 0.26 -16.59
N HIS A 92 3.32 0.77 -16.86
CA HIS A 92 3.19 2.10 -17.47
C HIS A 92 3.94 3.16 -16.64
N LEU A 93 4.73 4.00 -17.31
CA LEU A 93 5.64 4.97 -16.70
C LEU A 93 4.95 5.87 -15.65
N GLY A 94 3.76 6.38 -15.97
CA GLY A 94 3.00 7.27 -15.10
C GLY A 94 2.07 6.57 -14.11
N CYS A 95 2.14 5.24 -13.98
CA CYS A 95 1.28 4.51 -13.04
C CYS A 95 1.58 4.95 -11.60
N PRO A 96 0.58 5.34 -10.78
CA PRO A 96 0.82 5.73 -9.39
C PRO A 96 1.04 4.53 -8.44
N VAL A 97 0.89 3.29 -8.91
CA VAL A 97 1.01 2.10 -8.04
C VAL A 97 2.44 1.91 -7.50
N PRO A 98 3.52 1.94 -8.32
CA PRO A 98 4.88 1.82 -7.79
C PRO A 98 5.25 2.89 -6.76
N SER A 99 4.87 4.16 -6.98
CA SER A 99 5.12 5.22 -6.00
C SER A 99 4.29 5.04 -4.72
N SER A 100 3.09 4.46 -4.81
CA SER A 100 2.27 4.13 -3.65
C SER A 100 2.91 3.06 -2.75
N LEU A 101 3.66 2.10 -3.32
CA LEU A 101 4.41 1.10 -2.55
C LEU A 101 5.55 1.74 -1.75
N VAL A 102 6.25 2.70 -2.35
CA VAL A 102 7.27 3.50 -1.65
C VAL A 102 6.63 4.26 -0.49
N LYS A 103 5.50 4.94 -0.73
CA LYS A 103 4.76 5.65 0.32
C LYS A 103 4.30 4.73 1.43
N ALA A 104 3.81 3.54 1.09
CA ALA A 104 3.40 2.57 2.09
C ALA A 104 4.60 2.11 2.95
N ALA A 105 5.76 1.86 2.33
CA ALA A 105 6.98 1.50 3.05
C ALA A 105 7.45 2.62 4.00
N GLU A 106 7.43 3.88 3.54
CA GLU A 106 7.77 5.05 4.38
C GLU A 106 6.91 5.11 5.63
N VAL A 107 5.59 4.90 5.51
CA VAL A 107 4.67 4.92 6.65
C VAL A 107 4.91 3.73 7.59
N VAL A 108 5.00 2.51 7.04
CA VAL A 108 5.21 1.29 7.85
C VAL A 108 6.56 1.31 8.59
N LEU A 109 7.59 1.91 8.01
CA LEU A 109 8.91 2.06 8.66
C LEU A 109 9.02 3.29 9.56
N GLY A 110 7.94 4.06 9.74
CA GLY A 110 7.92 5.25 10.60
C GLY A 110 8.70 6.46 10.04
N LEU A 111 8.96 6.49 8.74
CA LEU A 111 9.62 7.61 8.05
C LEU A 111 8.63 8.71 7.67
N ALA A 112 7.35 8.39 7.55
CA ALA A 112 6.28 9.33 7.25
C ALA A 112 5.03 9.05 8.09
N LEU A 113 4.29 10.10 8.43
CA LEU A 113 2.97 9.96 9.03
C LEU A 113 1.94 9.53 7.98
N PRO A 114 0.93 8.70 8.34
CA PRO A 114 -0.16 8.34 7.44
C PRO A 114 -0.91 9.59 6.97
N LYS A 115 -0.90 9.86 5.66
CA LYS A 115 -1.66 10.94 5.03
C LYS A 115 -1.90 10.65 3.56
N ASP A 116 -3.10 10.96 3.08
CA ASP A 116 -3.47 10.76 1.68
C ASP A 116 -2.61 11.61 0.73
N VAL A 117 -2.16 10.93 -0.33
CA VAL A 117 -1.49 11.50 -1.50
C VAL A 117 -2.44 11.36 -2.68
N THR A 118 -2.68 12.46 -3.40
CA THR A 118 -3.66 12.50 -4.49
C THR A 118 -3.08 13.23 -5.68
N ILE A 119 -3.28 12.69 -6.89
CA ILE A 119 -3.06 13.38 -8.15
C ILE A 119 -4.45 13.71 -8.72
N ARG A 120 -4.68 14.97 -9.07
CA ARG A 120 -5.94 15.43 -9.67
C ARG A 120 -5.63 16.12 -11.00
N ILE A 121 -6.27 15.66 -12.08
CA ILE A 121 -6.23 16.32 -13.38
C ILE A 121 -7.41 17.29 -13.43
N LEU A 122 -7.15 18.59 -13.60
CA LEU A 122 -8.17 19.63 -13.68
C LEU A 122 -8.37 20.04 -15.14
N GLU A 123 -9.61 20.05 -15.61
CA GLU A 123 -9.93 20.28 -17.03
C GLU A 123 -9.86 21.76 -17.46
N LYS A 124 -9.78 22.71 -16.52
CA LYS A 124 -9.79 24.16 -16.82
C LYS A 124 -8.42 24.82 -16.54
N GLY A 125 -7.75 25.19 -17.65
CA GLY A 125 -6.84 26.35 -17.80
C GLY A 125 -5.49 26.37 -17.07
N CYS A 126 -4.42 25.88 -17.72
CA CYS A 126 -3.03 26.16 -17.31
C CYS A 126 -2.38 27.32 -18.09
N VAL A 127 -3.10 27.98 -19.00
CA VAL A 127 -2.55 29.06 -19.83
C VAL A 127 -3.22 30.38 -19.46
N GLY A 128 -2.48 31.28 -18.81
CA GLY A 128 -2.87 32.68 -18.61
C GLY A 128 -3.76 32.99 -17.38
N GLU A 129 -4.30 32.00 -16.68
CA GLU A 129 -5.11 32.20 -15.48
C GLU A 129 -4.31 31.87 -14.21
N ARG A 130 -4.41 32.73 -13.19
CA ARG A 130 -3.80 32.48 -11.87
C ARG A 130 -4.46 31.24 -11.27
N ILE A 131 -3.70 30.16 -11.10
CA ILE A 131 -4.14 28.93 -10.40
C ILE A 131 -4.73 29.32 -9.03
N PRO A 132 -6.06 29.22 -8.82
CA PRO A 132 -6.65 29.59 -7.54
C PRO A 132 -6.26 28.54 -6.49
N LEU A 133 -5.37 28.89 -5.56
CA LEU A 133 -4.95 28.03 -4.44
C LEU A 133 -6.13 27.55 -3.57
N LEU A 134 -7.31 28.16 -3.70
CA LEU A 134 -8.51 27.86 -2.90
C LEU A 134 -9.23 26.57 -3.31
N GLU A 135 -9.09 26.08 -4.54
CA GLU A 135 -9.72 24.80 -4.98
C GLU A 135 -8.94 23.55 -4.52
N PHE A 136 -7.74 23.72 -3.96
CA PHE A 136 -6.93 22.62 -3.42
C PHE A 136 -7.24 22.29 -1.95
N ARG A 137 -8.22 22.96 -1.32
CA ARG A 137 -8.68 22.55 0.02
C ARG A 137 -9.25 21.14 -0.08
N ARG A 138 -8.68 20.24 0.72
CA ARG A 138 -9.03 18.82 0.76
C ARG A 138 -10.40 18.69 1.42
N GLU A 139 -11.45 18.48 0.64
CA GLU A 139 -12.65 17.79 1.15
C GLU A 139 -12.18 16.43 1.70
N PRO A 140 -12.46 16.09 2.97
CA PRO A 140 -12.07 14.80 3.52
C PRO A 140 -12.74 13.69 2.70
N PHE A 141 -11.96 12.67 2.32
CA PHE A 141 -12.49 11.46 1.69
C PHE A 141 -13.55 10.86 2.62
N MET A 142 -14.82 11.00 2.24
CA MET A 142 -15.96 10.43 2.96
C MET A 142 -15.81 8.90 2.90
N LYS A 143 -15.53 8.26 4.04
CA LYS A 143 -15.44 6.80 4.13
C LYS A 143 -16.79 6.20 3.71
N PRO A 144 -16.83 5.15 2.87
CA PRO A 144 -18.07 4.42 2.67
C PRO A 144 -18.47 3.78 4.00
N HIS A 145 -19.69 4.06 4.46
CA HIS A 145 -20.34 3.30 5.51
C HIS A 145 -20.76 1.95 4.91
N GLY A 146 -20.21 0.86 5.45
CA GLY A 146 -20.53 -0.52 5.10
C GLY A 146 -19.89 -1.47 6.08
#